data_AF-X0U2R0-F1
#
_entry.id   AF-X0U2R0-F1
#
_cell.length_a   1.000
_cell.length_b   1.000
_cell.length_c   1.000
_cell.angle_alpha   90.00
_cell.angle_beta   90.00
_cell.angle_gamma   90.00
#
_symmetry.space_group_name_H-M   'P 1'
#
loop_
_entity.id
_entity.type
_entity.pdbx_description
1 polymer ?
#
loop_
_entity_poly.entity_id
_entity_poly.type
_entity_poly.pdbx_seq_one_letter_code
_entity_poly.pdbx_strand_id
1 'polypeptide(L)'
;LQIKGYDRLLTMTDGAMSISPDLKQKSQIIQNAIYYAHSMGIEKPKVAVVAALELVNPDMPATIDAACLAKMSERGQIVGGIVDGPLGFDNAISKEAAKYKGVESPVSGEVDIVLVPNIESGNIFAKGLVYLANAVPAGLLLGAKAPVVLVSRSDSAQSKLYSIALGVLMSEMTKTKV
;
A
#
# COMPACT_ATOMS: atom_id res chain seq x y z
N LEU A 1 -2.67 -4.13 -7.89
CA LEU A 1 -3.10 -5.52 -8.14
C LEU A 1 -4.57 -5.52 -8.53
N GLN A 2 -4.91 -6.15 -9.65
CA GLN A 2 -6.29 -6.47 -9.99
C GLN A 2 -6.58 -7.90 -9.54
N ILE A 3 -7.55 -8.10 -8.65
CA ILE A 3 -7.84 -9.41 -8.04
C ILE A 3 -9.25 -9.83 -8.46
N LYS A 4 -9.41 -11.06 -8.94
CA LYS A 4 -10.73 -11.58 -9.35
C LYS A 4 -11.64 -11.67 -8.12
N GLY A 5 -12.83 -11.07 -8.19
CA GLY A 5 -13.80 -11.06 -7.10
C GLY A 5 -13.57 -9.97 -6.05
N TYR A 6 -12.55 -9.12 -6.22
CA TYR A 6 -12.40 -7.89 -5.45
C TYR A 6 -12.85 -6.71 -6.33
N ASP A 7 -13.69 -5.83 -5.78
CA ASP A 7 -14.41 -4.78 -6.50
C ASP A 7 -13.53 -3.57 -6.88
N ARG A 8 -12.28 -3.54 -6.40
CA ARG A 8 -11.34 -2.43 -6.56
C ARG A 8 -9.92 -2.90 -6.81
N LEU A 9 -9.06 -1.97 -7.24
CA LEU A 9 -7.62 -2.21 -7.30
C LEU A 9 -7.03 -2.14 -5.90
N LEU A 10 -6.17 -3.10 -5.56
CA LEU A 10 -5.42 -3.08 -4.30
C LEU A 10 -3.97 -2.64 -4.56
N THR A 11 -3.52 -1.58 -3.90
CA THR A 11 -2.12 -1.17 -3.90
C THR A 11 -1.42 -1.76 -2.68
N MET A 12 -0.24 -2.35 -2.87
CA MET A 12 0.59 -2.85 -1.78
C MET A 12 1.99 -2.25 -1.89
N THR A 13 2.57 -1.85 -0.76
CA THR A 13 3.94 -1.35 -0.68
C THR A 13 4.58 -1.72 0.67
N ASP A 14 5.88 -1.90 0.82
CA ASP A 14 6.88 -2.20 -0.21
C ASP A 14 7.18 -3.72 -0.15
N GLY A 15 7.15 -4.39 -1.31
CA GLY A 15 7.41 -5.83 -1.43
C GLY A 15 8.61 -6.18 -2.32
N ALA A 16 9.40 -5.19 -2.72
CA ALA A 16 10.45 -5.38 -3.73
C ALA A 16 11.76 -4.59 -3.54
N MET A 17 11.78 -3.51 -2.74
CA MET A 17 12.98 -2.66 -2.62
C MET A 17 13.50 -2.55 -1.17
N SER A 18 12.64 -2.13 -0.24
CA SER A 18 13.03 -1.85 1.15
C SER A 18 12.94 -3.10 2.00
N ILE A 19 14.08 -3.67 2.42
CA ILE A 19 14.14 -4.95 3.15
C ILE A 19 13.39 -4.87 4.49
N SER A 20 13.85 -3.99 5.37
CA SER A 20 13.24 -3.76 6.69
C SER A 20 13.22 -2.25 6.94
N PRO A 21 12.25 -1.54 6.35
CA PRO A 21 12.23 -0.09 6.40
C PRO A 21 11.99 0.39 7.84
N ASP A 22 12.76 1.39 8.26
CA ASP A 22 12.50 2.08 9.53
C ASP A 22 11.26 2.99 9.45
N LEU A 23 10.86 3.59 10.58
CA LEU A 23 9.69 4.47 10.65
C LEU A 23 9.74 5.64 9.65
N LYS A 24 10.92 6.22 9.43
CA LYS A 24 11.13 7.35 8.52
C LYS A 24 11.01 6.90 7.06
N GLN A 25 11.55 5.74 6.73
CA GLN A 25 11.42 5.14 5.41
C GLN A 25 9.96 4.76 5.14
N LYS A 26 9.26 4.17 6.12
CA LYS A 26 7.84 3.83 6.00
C LYS A 26 6.96 5.06 5.72
N SER A 27 7.22 6.20 6.36
CA SER A 27 6.46 7.43 6.08
C SER A 27 6.69 7.94 4.65
N GLN A 28 7.92 7.86 4.13
CA GLN A 28 8.24 8.19 2.74
C GLN A 28 7.59 7.22 1.75
N ILE A 29 7.61 5.93 2.05
CA ILE A 29 6.94 4.89 1.26
C ILE A 29 5.44 5.17 1.16
N ILE A 30 4.78 5.47 2.28
CA ILE A 30 3.37 5.85 2.30
C ILE A 30 3.14 7.11 1.47
N GLN A 31 3.95 8.15 1.64
CA GLN A 31 3.76 9.41 0.93
C GLN A 31 3.86 9.21 -0.60
N ASN A 32 4.81 8.38 -1.06
CA ASN A 32 4.93 8.01 -2.47
C ASN A 32 3.71 7.22 -2.95
N ALA A 33 3.20 6.28 -2.15
CA ALA A 33 2.02 5.50 -2.49
C ALA A 33 0.75 6.37 -2.58
N ILE A 34 0.61 7.38 -1.71
CA ILE A 34 -0.48 8.37 -1.79
C ILE A 34 -0.42 9.15 -3.10
N TYR A 35 0.76 9.62 -3.50
CA TYR A 35 0.93 10.31 -4.79
C TYR A 35 0.60 9.39 -5.97
N TYR A 36 0.99 8.13 -5.89
CA TYR A 36 0.57 7.15 -6.88
C TYR A 36 -0.96 7.01 -6.95
N ALA A 37 -1.65 6.88 -5.82
CA ALA A 37 -3.10 6.76 -5.80
C ALA A 37 -3.79 8.02 -6.35
N HIS A 38 -3.25 9.20 -6.10
CA HIS A 38 -3.71 10.45 -6.73
C HIS A 38 -3.57 10.41 -8.25
N SER A 39 -2.46 9.88 -8.79
CA SER A 39 -2.29 9.71 -10.26
C SER A 39 -3.30 8.74 -10.87
N MET A 40 -3.90 7.88 -10.04
CA MET A 40 -4.98 6.96 -10.41
C MET A 40 -6.37 7.58 -10.23
N GLY A 41 -6.47 8.88 -9.87
CA GLY A 41 -7.72 9.58 -9.65
C GLY A 41 -8.37 9.36 -8.28
N ILE A 42 -7.67 8.71 -7.34
CA ILE A 42 -8.16 8.54 -5.97
C ILE A 42 -7.78 9.79 -5.18
N GLU A 43 -8.72 10.73 -4.95
CA GLU A 43 -8.39 12.02 -4.33
C GLU A 43 -7.97 11.93 -2.86
N LYS A 44 -8.60 11.02 -2.10
CA LYS A 44 -8.36 10.85 -0.66
C LYS A 44 -8.08 9.37 -0.31
N PRO A 45 -6.93 8.83 -0.74
CA PRO A 45 -6.60 7.42 -0.56
C PRO A 45 -6.52 7.05 0.91
N LYS A 46 -7.04 5.85 1.21
CA LYS A 46 -7.03 5.23 2.52
C LYS A 46 -5.89 4.22 2.60
N VAL A 47 -4.99 4.43 3.56
CA VAL A 47 -3.77 3.65 3.76
C VAL A 47 -3.89 2.85 5.05
N ALA A 48 -3.85 1.52 4.94
CA ALA A 48 -3.73 0.65 6.10
C ALA A 48 -2.26 0.32 6.34
N VAL A 49 -1.74 0.61 7.54
CA VAL A 49 -0.46 0.09 7.99
C VAL A 49 -0.71 -1.24 8.68
N VAL A 50 -0.41 -2.33 7.97
CA VAL A 50 -0.81 -3.66 8.44
C VAL A 50 0.19 -4.25 9.41
N ALA A 51 -0.34 -4.92 10.43
CA ALA A 51 0.39 -5.72 11.38
C ALA A 51 -0.39 -7.02 11.66
N ALA A 52 0.20 -7.92 12.46
CA ALA A 52 -0.48 -9.15 12.84
C ALA A 52 -1.56 -8.94 13.93
N LEU A 53 -1.58 -7.76 14.58
CA LEU A 53 -2.49 -7.38 15.65
C LEU A 53 -3.07 -5.99 15.38
N GLU A 54 -4.20 -5.68 16.00
CA GLU A 54 -4.92 -4.40 15.90
C GLU A 54 -4.51 -3.40 16.98
N LEU A 55 -3.89 -3.86 18.06
CA LEU A 55 -3.44 -3.02 19.16
C LEU A 55 -1.92 -2.93 19.18
N VAL A 56 -1.41 -1.83 19.73
CA VAL A 56 0.02 -1.64 19.94
C VAL A 56 0.53 -2.70 20.91
N ASN A 57 1.49 -3.48 20.44
CA ASN A 57 2.24 -4.44 21.23
C ASN A 57 3.73 -4.05 21.19
N PRO A 58 4.34 -3.67 22.33
CA PRO A 58 5.75 -3.29 22.40
C PRO A 58 6.73 -4.36 21.88
N ASP A 59 6.35 -5.64 21.96
CA ASP A 59 7.16 -6.77 21.48
C ASP A 59 7.01 -7.00 19.97
N MET A 60 6.13 -6.23 19.31
CA MET A 60 5.88 -6.28 17.87
C MET A 60 6.10 -4.89 17.24
N PRO A 61 7.33 -4.56 16.81
CA PRO A 61 7.69 -3.24 16.27
C PRO A 61 6.77 -2.74 15.15
N ALA A 62 6.23 -3.64 14.32
CA ALA A 62 5.29 -3.29 13.27
C ALA A 62 4.03 -2.57 13.80
N THR A 63 3.55 -2.93 14.98
CA THR A 63 2.38 -2.29 15.61
C THR A 63 2.70 -0.89 16.15
N ILE A 64 3.92 -0.71 16.66
CA ILE A 64 4.43 0.60 17.12
C ILE A 64 4.59 1.52 15.92
N ASP A 65 5.23 1.05 14.85
CA ASP A 65 5.40 1.82 13.62
C ASP A 65 4.06 2.24 13.04
N ALA A 66 3.08 1.33 12.99
CA ALA A 66 1.74 1.63 12.50
C ALA A 66 1.05 2.75 13.28
N ALA A 67 1.07 2.68 14.62
CA ALA A 67 0.50 3.72 15.48
C ALA A 67 1.23 5.07 15.32
N CYS A 68 2.56 5.04 15.20
CA CYS A 68 3.34 6.24 14.94
C CYS A 68 2.99 6.86 13.58
N LEU A 69 2.86 6.06 12.52
CA LEU A 69 2.52 6.53 11.17
C LEU A 69 1.10 7.09 11.09
N ALA A 70 0.14 6.46 11.76
CA ALA A 70 -1.21 7.01 11.91
C ALA A 70 -1.15 8.39 12.58
N LYS A 71 -0.40 8.53 13.68
CA LYS A 71 -0.26 9.82 14.38
C LYS A 71 0.47 10.88 13.56
N MET A 72 1.48 10.47 12.78
CA MET A 72 2.18 11.34 11.84
C MET A 72 1.23 11.87 10.75
N SER A 73 0.31 11.04 10.24
CA SER A 73 -0.71 11.46 9.30
C SER A 73 -1.70 12.44 9.91
N GLU A 74 -2.21 12.16 11.12
CA GLU A 74 -3.11 13.08 11.84
C GLU A 74 -2.49 14.46 12.07
N ARG A 75 -1.16 14.51 12.28
CA ARG A 75 -0.40 15.74 12.49
C ARG A 75 0.12 16.39 11.21
N GLY A 76 -0.24 15.86 10.04
CA GLY A 76 0.11 16.43 8.74
C GLY A 76 1.55 16.19 8.29
N GLN A 77 2.27 15.25 8.89
CA GLN A 77 3.60 14.82 8.40
C GLN A 77 3.48 13.91 7.16
N ILE A 78 2.38 13.18 7.05
CA ILE A 78 1.96 12.48 5.83
C ILE A 78 0.68 13.18 5.36
N VAL A 79 0.62 13.56 4.08
CA VAL A 79 -0.44 14.42 3.54
C VAL A 79 -1.11 13.82 2.32
N GLY A 80 -2.34 14.26 2.06
CA GLY A 80 -3.11 13.90 0.87
C GLY A 80 -3.87 12.58 0.96
N GLY A 81 -3.83 11.88 2.10
CA GLY A 81 -4.55 10.64 2.33
C GLY A 81 -4.92 10.46 3.80
N ILE A 82 -5.60 9.36 4.12
CA ILE A 82 -5.89 8.94 5.49
C ILE A 82 -5.03 7.72 5.77
N VAL A 83 -4.16 7.78 6.78
CA VAL A 83 -3.34 6.65 7.21
C VAL A 83 -3.84 6.18 8.56
N ASP A 84 -4.04 4.87 8.70
CA ASP A 84 -4.41 4.28 9.98
C ASP A 84 -3.78 2.89 10.18
N GLY A 85 -3.64 2.50 11.44
CA GLY A 85 -2.96 1.30 11.87
C GLY A 85 -2.60 1.33 13.37
N PRO A 86 -2.29 0.18 13.98
CA PRO A 86 -2.13 -1.12 13.35
C PRO A 86 -3.46 -1.80 12.99
N LEU A 87 -3.50 -2.43 11.82
CA LEU A 87 -4.67 -3.18 11.35
C LEU A 87 -4.25 -4.57 10.88
N GLY A 88 -5.02 -5.59 11.27
CA GLY A 88 -5.02 -6.86 10.54
C GLY A 88 -5.44 -6.64 9.08
N PHE A 89 -4.85 -7.39 8.14
CA PHE A 89 -5.17 -7.25 6.72
C PHE A 89 -6.66 -7.50 6.43
N ASP A 90 -7.27 -8.45 7.13
CA ASP A 90 -8.71 -8.74 7.05
C ASP A 90 -9.57 -7.54 7.43
N ASN A 91 -9.20 -6.81 8.49
CA ASN A 91 -9.92 -5.60 8.91
C ASN A 91 -9.76 -4.47 7.89
N ALA A 92 -8.57 -4.35 7.29
CA ALA A 92 -8.30 -3.35 6.26
C ALA A 92 -9.18 -3.56 5.03
N ILE A 93 -9.40 -4.81 4.60
CA ILE A 93 -10.16 -5.12 3.37
C ILE A 93 -11.63 -5.47 3.59
N SER A 94 -12.08 -5.76 4.81
CA SER A 94 -13.46 -6.15 5.11
C SER A 94 -14.04 -5.38 6.30
N LYS A 95 -15.09 -4.59 6.02
CA LYS A 95 -15.88 -3.90 7.06
C LYS A 95 -16.51 -4.89 8.04
N GLU A 96 -16.90 -6.05 7.54
CA GLU A 96 -17.52 -7.10 8.34
C GLU A 96 -16.51 -7.69 9.34
N ALA A 97 -15.30 -8.01 8.89
CA ALA A 97 -14.23 -8.49 9.78
C ALA A 97 -13.88 -7.45 10.85
N ALA A 98 -13.73 -6.18 10.44
CA ALA A 98 -13.49 -5.08 11.36
C ALA A 98 -14.61 -4.96 12.42
N LYS A 99 -15.88 -5.05 12.02
CA LYS A 99 -17.02 -5.02 12.93
C LYS A 99 -17.00 -6.19 13.93
N TYR A 100 -16.71 -7.41 13.45
CA TYR A 100 -16.62 -8.59 14.33
C TYR A 100 -15.51 -8.47 15.38
N LYS A 101 -14.41 -7.81 15.04
CA LYS A 101 -13.29 -7.55 15.96
C LYS A 101 -13.41 -6.25 16.75
N GLY A 102 -14.47 -5.46 16.55
CA GLY A 102 -14.66 -4.16 17.23
C GLY A 102 -13.65 -3.09 16.81
N VAL A 103 -13.13 -3.17 15.57
CA VAL A 103 -12.13 -2.24 15.04
C VAL A 103 -12.84 -1.09 14.34
N GLU A 104 -12.77 0.09 14.95
CA GLU A 104 -13.25 1.34 14.35
C GLU A 104 -12.09 2.06 13.67
N SER A 105 -12.13 2.14 12.35
CA SER A 105 -11.12 2.83 11.55
C SER A 105 -11.76 3.42 10.30
N PRO A 106 -11.38 4.64 9.87
CA PRO A 106 -11.82 5.20 8.60
C PRO A 106 -11.30 4.41 7.38
N VAL A 107 -10.33 3.52 7.56
CA VAL A 107 -9.70 2.71 6.50
C VAL A 107 -10.37 1.33 6.36
N SER A 108 -10.96 0.78 7.42
CA SER A 108 -11.50 -0.58 7.44
C SER A 108 -12.53 -0.84 6.33
N GLY A 109 -12.24 -1.86 5.51
CA GLY A 109 -13.05 -2.30 4.38
C GLY A 109 -13.12 -1.32 3.20
N GLU A 110 -12.35 -0.24 3.24
CA GLU A 110 -12.25 0.75 2.18
C GLU A 110 -10.79 1.09 1.86
N VAL A 111 -9.85 0.18 2.17
CA VAL A 111 -8.42 0.41 1.92
C VAL A 111 -8.11 0.50 0.42
N ASP A 112 -7.29 1.49 0.06
CA ASP A 112 -6.73 1.65 -1.29
C ASP A 112 -5.27 1.18 -1.33
N ILE A 113 -4.54 1.43 -0.24
CA ILE A 113 -3.10 1.17 -0.10
C ILE A 113 -2.84 0.38 1.18
N VAL A 114 -2.08 -0.70 1.06
CA VAL A 114 -1.60 -1.51 2.19
C VAL A 114 -0.09 -1.33 2.32
N LEU A 115 0.36 -0.76 3.44
CA LEU A 115 1.77 -0.76 3.84
C LEU A 115 2.07 -2.04 4.63
N VAL A 116 2.88 -2.95 4.07
CA VAL A 116 3.35 -4.16 4.75
C VAL A 116 4.53 -3.87 5.71
N PRO A 117 4.80 -4.73 6.71
CA PRO A 117 5.86 -4.48 7.69
C PRO A 117 7.28 -4.49 7.12
N ASN A 118 7.54 -5.41 6.18
CA ASN A 118 8.85 -5.71 5.59
C ASN A 118 8.72 -6.38 4.22
N ILE A 119 9.85 -6.56 3.54
CA ILE A 119 9.90 -7.11 2.19
C ILE A 119 9.37 -8.55 2.11
N GLU A 120 9.65 -9.39 3.11
CA GLU A 120 9.22 -10.78 3.10
C GLU A 120 7.70 -10.88 3.10
N SER A 121 7.05 -10.09 3.96
CA SER A 121 5.60 -9.99 4.05
C SER A 121 4.99 -9.54 2.72
N GLY A 122 5.54 -8.48 2.14
CA GLY A 122 5.07 -7.96 0.84
C GLY A 122 5.28 -8.94 -0.31
N ASN A 123 6.45 -9.59 -0.36
CA ASN A 123 6.79 -10.52 -1.42
C ASN A 123 5.92 -11.78 -1.39
N ILE A 124 5.73 -12.36 -0.20
CA ILE A 124 4.87 -13.52 0.01
C ILE A 124 3.42 -13.16 -0.32
N PHE A 125 2.93 -12.02 0.16
CA PHE A 125 1.56 -11.58 -0.10
C PHE A 125 1.30 -11.36 -1.59
N ALA A 126 2.16 -10.61 -2.29
CA ALA A 126 2.02 -10.37 -3.72
C ALA A 126 2.05 -11.68 -4.53
N LYS A 127 3.00 -12.58 -4.24
CA LYS A 127 3.07 -13.89 -4.92
C LYS A 127 1.86 -14.75 -4.60
N GLY A 128 1.41 -14.76 -3.34
CA GLY A 128 0.19 -15.47 -2.94
C GLY A 128 -1.01 -15.02 -3.77
N LEU A 129 -1.22 -13.70 -3.91
CA LEU A 129 -2.31 -13.18 -4.74
C LEU A 129 -2.16 -13.51 -6.23
N VAL A 130 -0.95 -13.38 -6.78
CA VAL A 130 -0.71 -13.66 -8.20
C VAL A 130 -0.94 -15.14 -8.52
N TYR A 131 -0.35 -16.04 -7.74
CA TYR A 131 -0.33 -17.47 -8.05
C TYR A 131 -1.55 -18.23 -7.51
N LEU A 132 -2.15 -17.81 -6.39
CA LEU A 132 -3.30 -18.50 -5.79
C LEU A 132 -4.63 -17.79 -6.10
N ALA A 133 -4.63 -16.47 -6.24
CA ALA A 133 -5.85 -15.69 -6.51
C ALA A 133 -5.93 -15.17 -7.96
N ASN A 134 -5.00 -15.58 -8.84
CA ASN A 134 -4.91 -15.13 -10.24
C ASN A 134 -4.91 -13.59 -10.36
N ALA A 135 -4.30 -12.91 -9.40
CA ALA A 135 -4.20 -11.46 -9.44
C ALA A 135 -3.26 -11.03 -10.58
N VAL A 136 -3.63 -9.96 -11.29
CA VAL A 136 -2.75 -9.33 -12.28
C VAL A 136 -1.94 -8.22 -11.58
N PRO A 137 -0.62 -8.38 -11.43
CA PRO A 137 0.22 -7.36 -10.83
C PRO A 137 0.56 -6.28 -11.86
N ALA A 138 0.92 -5.11 -11.35
CA ALA A 138 1.56 -4.03 -12.10
C ALA A 138 2.35 -3.19 -11.07
N GLY A 139 3.56 -2.76 -11.43
CA GLY A 139 4.51 -2.23 -10.44
C GLY A 139 5.35 -1.07 -10.96
N LEU A 140 5.61 -0.11 -10.07
CA LEU A 140 6.52 1.02 -10.27
C LEU A 140 7.45 1.15 -9.07
N LEU A 141 8.66 1.62 -9.33
CA LEU A 141 9.54 2.21 -8.32
C LEU A 141 9.33 3.73 -8.31
N LEU A 142 9.09 4.28 -7.12
CA LEU A 142 8.81 5.70 -6.90
C LEU A 142 9.82 6.31 -5.92
N GLY A 143 9.95 7.64 -5.94
CA GLY A 143 10.91 8.40 -5.11
C GLY A 143 12.13 8.92 -5.89
N ALA A 144 12.34 8.46 -7.12
CA ALA A 144 13.27 9.07 -8.06
C ALA A 144 12.64 10.29 -8.79
N LYS A 145 13.42 10.99 -9.63
CA LYS A 145 12.92 12.13 -10.44
C LYS A 145 11.83 11.74 -11.45
N ALA A 146 11.72 10.47 -11.81
CA ALA A 146 10.73 9.92 -12.71
C ALA A 146 10.35 8.50 -12.25
N PRO A 147 9.13 8.01 -12.52
CA PRO A 147 8.74 6.64 -12.20
C PRO A 147 9.57 5.65 -13.01
N VAL A 148 9.99 4.55 -12.37
CA VAL A 148 10.70 3.46 -13.05
C VAL A 148 9.81 2.24 -13.09
N VAL A 149 9.54 1.71 -14.28
CA VAL A 149 8.76 0.49 -14.46
C VAL A 149 9.53 -0.69 -13.86
N LEU A 150 8.92 -1.38 -12.89
CA LEU A 150 9.52 -2.49 -12.17
C LEU A 150 8.67 -3.74 -12.37
N VAL A 151 9.24 -4.73 -13.07
CA VAL A 151 8.55 -5.97 -13.44
C VAL A 151 9.38 -7.19 -13.08
N SER A 152 8.72 -8.30 -12.79
CA SER A 152 9.38 -9.61 -12.66
C SER A 152 9.63 -10.22 -14.04
N ARG A 153 10.68 -11.03 -14.14
CA ARG A 153 10.95 -11.86 -15.33
C ARG A 153 9.77 -12.80 -15.64
N SER A 154 9.09 -13.27 -14.61
CA SER A 154 7.94 -14.17 -14.69
C SER A 154 6.63 -13.48 -15.04
N ASP A 155 6.60 -12.15 -15.15
CA ASP A 155 5.36 -11.42 -15.40
C ASP A 155 4.85 -11.61 -16.82
N SER A 156 3.51 -11.68 -16.95
CA SER A 156 2.82 -11.75 -18.22
C SER A 156 3.01 -10.46 -19.04
N ALA A 157 2.78 -10.54 -20.36
CA ALA A 157 2.78 -9.37 -21.22
C ALA A 157 1.77 -8.30 -20.76
N GLN A 158 0.62 -8.75 -20.23
CA GLN A 158 -0.42 -7.87 -19.68
C GLN A 158 0.07 -7.11 -18.44
N SER A 159 0.73 -7.79 -17.49
CA SER A 159 1.32 -7.15 -16.30
C SER A 159 2.35 -6.08 -16.70
N LYS A 160 3.19 -6.38 -17.68
CA LYS A 160 4.19 -5.43 -18.20
C LYS A 160 3.54 -4.22 -18.86
N LEU A 161 2.52 -4.44 -19.69
CA LEU A 161 1.74 -3.35 -20.31
C LEU A 161 1.08 -2.46 -19.26
N TYR A 162 0.45 -3.04 -18.24
CA TYR A 162 -0.15 -2.29 -17.15
C TYR A 162 0.89 -1.48 -16.39
N SER A 163 2.08 -2.05 -16.12
CA SER A 163 3.16 -1.34 -15.45
C SER A 163 3.65 -0.13 -16.27
N ILE A 164 3.73 -0.26 -17.60
CA ILE A 164 4.04 0.87 -18.50
C ILE A 164 2.94 1.93 -18.44
N ALA A 165 1.66 1.54 -18.51
CA ALA A 165 0.55 2.47 -18.42
C ALA A 165 0.54 3.24 -17.09
N LEU A 166 0.79 2.55 -15.96
CA LEU A 166 0.97 3.21 -14.66
C LEU A 166 2.13 4.22 -14.69
N GLY A 167 3.24 3.88 -15.36
CA GLY A 167 4.39 4.78 -15.50
C GLY A 167 4.04 6.08 -16.22
N VAL A 168 3.18 6.01 -17.24
CA VAL A 168 2.68 7.20 -17.97
C VAL A 168 1.82 8.07 -17.05
N LEU A 169 0.82 7.47 -16.38
CA LEU A 169 -0.06 8.20 -15.45
C LEU A 169 0.72 8.91 -14.35
N MET A 170 1.67 8.21 -13.73
CA MET A 170 2.50 8.78 -12.68
C MET A 170 3.41 9.90 -13.21
N SER A 171 3.91 9.78 -14.44
CA SER A 171 4.75 10.81 -15.05
C SER A 171 3.99 12.11 -15.33
N GLU A 172 2.71 12.05 -15.69
CA GLU A 172 1.89 13.24 -15.90
C GLU A 172 1.70 14.00 -14.60
N MET A 173 1.39 13.30 -13.50
CA MET A 173 1.23 13.92 -12.19
C MET A 173 2.52 14.60 -11.69
N THR A 174 3.68 14.02 -12.00
CA THR A 174 4.98 14.59 -11.60
C THR A 174 5.23 15.95 -12.26
N LYS A 175 4.74 16.16 -13.50
CA LYS A 175 4.86 17.45 -14.20
C LYS A 175 4.01 18.55 -13.57
N THR A 176 2.87 18.20 -12.97
CA THR A 176 1.95 19.18 -12.32
C THR A 176 2.50 19.70 -10.99
N LYS A 177 3.55 19.08 -10.43
CA LYS A 177 4.20 19.50 -9.18
C LYS A 177 5.45 20.36 -9.39
N VAL A 178 5.88 20.59 -10.62
CA VAL A 178 7.05 21.42 -10.98
C VAL A 178 6.60 22.76 -11.52
#